data_AF-A0A1X9SRT4-F1
#
_entry.id   AF-A0A1X9SRT4-F1
#
_cell.length_a   1.000
_cell.length_b   1.000
_cell.length_c   1.000
_cell.angle_alpha   90.00
_cell.angle_beta   90.00
_cell.angle_gamma   90.00
#
_symmetry.space_group_name_H-M   'P 1'
#
loop_
_entity.id
_entity.type
_entity.pdbx_description
1 polymer ?
#
loop_
_entity_poly.entity_id
_entity_poly.type
_entity_poly.pdbx_seq_one_letter_code
_entity_poly.pdbx_strand_id
1 'polypeptide(L)'
;MRVCIDCECLLLAETLRLFLGSNATTKKDCDFIVSDRALQSSKPVFIISDDSPYLSEPFSKDVLLNTLGEFYSAMQISGKIQSNELSSLERRVGDLVDAFKAELIKIIKDEYEK
;
A
#
# COMPACT_ATOMS: atom_id res chain seq x y z
N MET A 1 -0.09 4.21 -3.51
CA MET A 1 1.23 3.61 -3.24
C MET A 1 2.29 4.35 -4.04
N ARG A 2 3.14 5.14 -3.37
CA ARG A 2 4.27 5.86 -3.95
C ARG A 2 5.56 5.20 -3.48
N VAL A 3 6.46 4.86 -4.39
CA VAL A 3 7.67 4.09 -4.07
C VAL A 3 8.93 4.79 -4.57
N CYS A 4 10.01 4.74 -3.78
CA CYS A 4 11.33 5.18 -4.23
C CYS A 4 12.17 3.95 -4.57
N ILE A 5 12.83 3.97 -5.73
CA ILE A 5 13.69 2.87 -6.18
C ILE A 5 15.14 3.22 -5.83
N ASP A 6 15.77 2.36 -5.02
CA ASP A 6 17.17 2.47 -4.57
C ASP A 6 17.84 1.09 -4.70
N CYS A 7 18.16 0.70 -5.93
CA CYS A 7 18.81 -0.57 -6.24
C CYS A 7 20.26 -0.32 -6.70
N GLU A 8 21.15 -1.27 -6.42
CA GLU A 8 22.51 -1.32 -6.97
C GLU A 8 22.51 -1.90 -8.39
N CYS A 9 21.67 -2.91 -8.62
CA CYS A 9 21.44 -3.50 -9.93
C CYS A 9 20.68 -2.54 -10.84
N LEU A 10 21.37 -2.01 -11.85
CA LEU A 10 20.81 -1.06 -12.81
C LEU A 10 19.67 -1.67 -13.64
N LEU A 11 19.76 -2.95 -13.98
CA LEU A 11 18.73 -3.66 -14.75
C LEU A 11 17.44 -3.80 -13.95
N LEU A 12 17.55 -4.16 -12.68
CA LEU A 12 16.40 -4.22 -11.77
C LEU A 12 15.82 -2.82 -11.57
N ALA A 13 16.66 -1.81 -11.32
CA ALA A 13 16.21 -0.44 -11.16
C ALA A 13 15.40 0.05 -12.37
N GLU A 14 15.86 -0.22 -13.59
CA GLU A 14 15.18 0.19 -14.81
C GLU A 14 13.90 -0.63 -15.04
N THR A 15 13.94 -1.93 -14.78
CA THR A 15 12.76 -2.80 -14.83
C THR A 15 11.65 -2.32 -13.89
N LEU A 16 12.02 -1.98 -12.65
CA LEU A 16 11.12 -1.41 -11.66
C LEU A 16 10.55 -0.06 -12.12
N ARG A 17 11.36 0.82 -12.71
CA ARG A 17 10.87 2.09 -13.28
C ARG A 17 9.85 1.86 -14.38
N LEU A 18 10.09 0.90 -15.28
CA LEU A 18 9.18 0.53 -16.35
C LEU A 18 7.86 -0.06 -15.82
N PHE A 19 7.92 -0.89 -14.79
CA PHE A 19 6.74 -1.55 -14.23
C PHE A 19 5.90 -0.64 -13.33
N LEU A 20 6.56 0.24 -12.56
CA LEU A 20 5.91 1.10 -11.57
C LEU A 20 5.46 2.44 -12.16
N GLY A 21 6.09 2.91 -13.23
CA GLY A 21 5.69 4.10 -13.97
C GLY A 21 5.47 5.32 -13.06
N SER A 22 4.24 5.84 -13.05
CA SER A 22 3.85 7.01 -12.25
C SER A 22 3.90 6.82 -10.74
N ASN A 23 3.98 5.58 -10.25
CA ASN A 23 4.11 5.30 -8.81
C ASN A 23 5.55 5.50 -8.29
N ALA A 24 6.54 5.52 -9.18
CA ALA A 24 7.93 5.77 -8.81
C ALA A 24 8.16 7.26 -8.51
N THR A 25 8.71 7.57 -7.34
CA THR A 25 8.88 8.94 -6.86
C THR A 25 10.18 9.13 -6.07
N THR A 26 10.41 10.35 -5.58
CA THR A 26 11.61 10.68 -4.80
C THR A 26 11.55 10.10 -3.38
N LYS A 27 12.71 9.94 -2.74
CA LYS A 27 12.81 9.45 -1.36
C LYS A 27 12.04 10.30 -0.34
N LYS A 28 11.79 11.58 -0.63
CA LYS A 28 11.03 12.48 0.25
C LYS A 28 9.54 12.16 0.24
N ASP A 29 8.98 11.86 -0.92
CA ASP A 29 7.54 11.74 -1.11
C ASP A 29 7.03 10.30 -1.25
N CYS A 30 7.92 9.31 -1.16
CA CYS A 30 7.52 7.91 -1.19
C CYS A 30 6.93 7.44 0.16
N ASP A 31 6.08 6.43 0.09
CA ASP A 31 5.58 5.71 1.26
C ASP A 31 6.64 4.73 1.79
N PHE A 32 7.35 4.06 0.89
CA PHE A 32 8.45 3.13 1.19
C PHE A 32 9.49 3.07 0.07
N ILE A 33 10.58 2.37 0.32
CA ILE A 33 11.71 2.21 -0.61
C ILE A 33 11.74 0.77 -1.12
N VAL A 34 11.95 0.57 -2.42
CA VAL A 34 12.24 -0.73 -3.03
C VAL A 34 13.74 -0.79 -3.32
N SER A 35 14.40 -1.84 -2.84
CA SER A 35 15.85 -2.02 -2.94
C SER A 35 16.22 -3.48 -3.17
N ASP A 36 17.40 -3.72 -3.73
CA ASP A 36 18.00 -5.06 -3.84
C ASP A 36 18.91 -5.43 -2.66
N ARG A 37 19.00 -4.54 -1.67
CA ARG A 37 19.85 -4.72 -0.49
C ARG A 37 19.18 -4.17 0.76
N ALA A 38 19.68 -4.58 1.91
CA ALA A 38 19.27 -3.99 3.17
C ALA A 38 19.76 -2.53 3.27
N LEU A 39 18.83 -1.61 3.51
CA LEU A 39 19.12 -0.19 3.69
C LEU A 39 18.73 0.25 5.10
N GLN A 40 19.63 0.98 5.77
CA GLN A 40 19.25 1.75 6.96
C GLN A 40 18.51 3.02 6.52
N SER A 41 17.19 3.01 6.67
CA SER A 41 16.31 4.10 6.25
C SER A 41 15.28 4.37 7.35
N SER A 42 14.86 5.63 7.46
CA SER A 42 13.73 6.03 8.31
C SER A 42 12.38 5.57 7.76
N LYS A 43 12.34 5.20 6.47
CA LYS A 43 11.16 4.66 5.78
C LYS A 43 11.27 3.14 5.62
N PRO A 44 10.14 2.42 5.59
CA PRO A 44 10.13 0.98 5.33
C PRO A 44 10.85 0.64 4.02
N VAL A 45 11.51 -0.52 3.99
CA VAL A 45 12.27 -1.01 2.85
C VAL A 45 11.70 -2.36 2.42
N PHE A 46 11.29 -2.45 1.16
CA PHE A 46 10.93 -3.68 0.47
C PHE A 46 12.17 -4.19 -0.27
N ILE A 47 12.68 -5.34 0.15
CA ILE A 47 13.92 -5.91 -0.38
C ILE A 47 13.57 -6.94 -1.47
N ILE A 48 14.25 -6.87 -2.61
CA ILE A 48 14.19 -7.84 -3.71
C ILE A 48 15.55 -8.52 -3.81
N SER A 49 15.64 -9.77 -3.38
CA SER A 49 16.88 -10.55 -3.38
C SER A 49 16.54 -12.03 -3.31
N ASP A 50 17.45 -12.91 -3.69
CA ASP A 50 17.23 -14.38 -3.64
C ASP A 50 16.76 -14.85 -2.25
N ASP A 51 17.30 -14.27 -1.18
CA ASP A 51 16.96 -14.58 0.21
C ASP A 51 15.85 -13.70 0.79
N SER A 52 15.17 -12.90 -0.03
CA SER A 52 14.15 -11.97 0.47
C SER A 52 12.89 -12.72 0.92
N PRO A 53 12.33 -12.39 2.10
CA PRO A 53 11.05 -12.92 2.52
C PRO A 53 9.87 -12.31 1.73
N TYR A 54 10.11 -11.25 0.96
CA TYR A 54 9.07 -10.52 0.23
C TYR A 54 8.98 -10.94 -1.23
N LEU A 55 10.12 -10.92 -1.93
CA LEU A 55 10.19 -11.21 -3.36
C LEU A 55 11.60 -11.65 -3.75
N SER A 56 11.72 -12.87 -4.24
CA SER A 56 12.95 -13.42 -4.82
C SER A 56 12.97 -13.30 -6.34
N GLU A 57 14.18 -13.35 -6.91
CA GLU A 57 14.36 -13.43 -8.36
C GLU A 57 14.32 -14.90 -8.84
N PRO A 58 13.85 -15.18 -10.06
CA PRO A 58 13.14 -14.28 -10.98
C PRO A 58 11.66 -14.11 -10.58
N PHE A 59 11.09 -12.95 -10.91
CA PHE A 59 9.68 -12.65 -10.67
C PHE A 59 8.97 -12.13 -11.93
N SER A 60 7.65 -12.27 -11.98
CA SER A 60 6.82 -11.64 -13.01
C SER A 60 6.32 -10.26 -12.57
N LYS A 61 5.89 -9.43 -13.53
CA LYS A 61 5.31 -8.12 -13.25
C LYS A 61 4.11 -8.21 -12.30
N ASP A 62 3.22 -9.17 -12.51
CA ASP A 62 2.02 -9.33 -11.69
C ASP A 62 2.37 -9.72 -10.25
N VAL A 63 3.35 -10.60 -10.07
CA VAL A 63 3.85 -10.99 -8.74
C VAL A 63 4.47 -9.79 -8.02
N LEU A 64 5.27 -8.98 -8.71
CA LEU A 64 5.82 -7.74 -8.15
C LEU A 64 4.71 -6.79 -7.69
N LEU A 65 3.71 -6.51 -8.54
CA LEU A 65 2.65 -5.56 -8.22
C LEU A 65 1.78 -6.06 -7.05
N ASN A 66 1.47 -7.35 -7.02
CA ASN A 66 0.68 -7.94 -5.94
C ASN A 66 1.44 -7.90 -4.60
N THR A 67 2.69 -8.35 -4.57
CA THR A 67 3.52 -8.34 -3.34
C THR A 67 3.78 -6.93 -2.81
N LEU A 68 3.96 -5.94 -3.69
CA LEU A 68 4.04 -4.54 -3.28
C LEU A 68 2.72 -4.01 -2.68
N GLY A 69 1.58 -4.42 -3.25
CA GLY A 69 0.26 -4.06 -2.73
C GLY A 69 -0.02 -4.67 -1.35
N GLU A 70 0.34 -5.94 -1.16
CA GLU A 70 0.25 -6.64 0.13
C GLU A 70 1.15 -5.98 1.17
N PHE A 71 2.40 -5.66 0.80
CA PHE A 71 3.33 -4.95 1.67
C PHE A 71 2.79 -3.57 2.09
N TYR A 72 2.25 -2.80 1.13
CA TYR A 72 1.63 -1.51 1.40
C TYR A 72 0.43 -1.61 2.36
N SER A 73 -0.46 -2.59 2.13
CA SER A 73 -1.63 -2.84 2.97
C SER A 73 -1.24 -3.23 4.39
N ALA A 74 -0.25 -4.11 4.54
CA ALA A 74 0.28 -4.52 5.84
C ALA A 74 0.88 -3.34 6.62
N MET A 75 1.55 -2.41 5.93
CA MET A 75 2.10 -1.20 6.54
C MET A 75 1.02 -0.20 6.98
N GLN A 76 -0.09 -0.10 6.23
CA GLN A 76 -1.25 0.71 6.64
C GLN A 76 -1.90 0.15 7.90
N ILE A 77 -2.13 -1.16 7.96
CA ILE A 77 -2.70 -1.85 9.13
C ILE A 77 -1.78 -1.70 10.36
N SER A 78 -0.47 -1.82 10.16
CA SER A 78 0.52 -1.67 11.24
C SER A 78 0.70 -0.21 11.70
N GLY A 79 0.02 0.77 11.08
CA GLY A 79 0.18 2.19 11.41
C GLY A 79 1.55 2.80 11.04
N LYS A 80 2.36 2.08 10.25
CA LYS A 80 3.68 2.54 9.80
C LYS A 80 3.59 3.56 8.66
N ILE A 81 2.47 3.58 7.95
CA ILE A 81 2.12 4.61 6.97
C ILE A 81 0.83 5.27 7.45
N GLN A 82 0.89 6.58 7.68
CA GLN A 82 -0.32 7.39 7.80
C GLN A 82 -0.91 7.53 6.40
N SER A 83 -2.02 6.85 6.16
CA SER A 83 -2.69 6.79 4.87
C SER A 83 -3.19 8.18 4.47
N ASN A 84 -2.54 8.80 3.47
CA ASN A 84 -2.94 10.10 2.96
C ASN A 84 -4.22 9.99 2.10
N GLU A 85 -5.17 10.91 2.32
CA GLU A 85 -6.41 11.28 1.56
C GLU A 85 -7.36 10.18 1.03
N LEU A 86 -6.89 9.12 0.36
CA LEU A 86 -7.76 8.06 -0.18
C LEU A 86 -8.44 7.24 0.92
N SER A 87 -7.72 6.99 2.02
CA SER A 87 -8.31 6.39 3.22
C SER A 87 -9.30 7.30 3.92
N SER A 88 -9.17 8.63 3.78
CA SER A 88 -10.14 9.57 4.35
C SER A 88 -11.44 9.52 3.56
N LEU A 89 -11.37 9.33 2.23
CA LEU A 89 -12.55 9.12 1.40
C LEU A 89 -13.24 7.79 1.69
N GLU A 90 -12.50 6.68 1.72
CA GLU A 90 -13.07 5.36 2.05
C GLU A 90 -13.67 5.34 3.45
N ARG A 91 -13.00 5.97 4.42
CA ARG A 91 -13.53 6.13 5.78
C ARG A 91 -14.79 6.99 5.81
N ARG A 92 -14.82 8.10 5.08
CA ARG A 92 -16.04 8.94 4.95
C ARG A 92 -17.20 8.19 4.29
N VAL A 93 -16.91 7.36 3.29
CA VAL A 93 -17.92 6.50 2.65
C VAL A 93 -18.42 5.45 3.66
N GLY A 94 -17.51 4.82 4.41
CA GLY A 94 -17.86 3.87 5.47
C GLY A 94 -18.75 4.50 6.55
N ASP A 95 -18.34 5.66 7.07
CA ASP A 95 -19.08 6.41 8.09
C ASP A 95 -20.50 6.77 7.59
N LEU A 96 -20.64 7.12 6.31
CA LEU A 96 -21.94 7.43 5.71
C LEU A 96 -22.85 6.19 5.58
N VAL A 97 -22.29 5.04 5.18
CA VAL A 97 -23.03 3.79 5.06
C VAL A 97 -23.49 3.29 6.42
N ASP A 98 -22.64 3.41 7.44
CA ASP A 98 -22.98 3.02 8.81
C ASP A 98 -24.08 3.93 9.40
N ALA A 99 -24.02 5.24 9.14
CA ALA A 99 -25.07 6.17 9.53
C ALA A 99 -26.42 5.83 8.86
N PHE A 100 -26.42 5.58 7.55
CA PHE A 100 -27.61 5.17 6.81
C PHE A 100 -28.22 3.87 7.34
N LYS A 101 -27.37 2.88 7.62
CA LYS A 101 -27.79 1.60 8.20
C LYS A 101 -28.43 1.80 9.56
N ALA A 102 -27.86 2.65 10.42
CA ALA A 102 -28.41 2.93 11.74
C ALA A 102 -29.79 3.60 11.66
N GLU A 103 -29.98 4.55 10.74
CA GLU A 103 -31.28 5.19 10.51
C GLU A 103 -32.33 4.22 10.01
N LEU A 104 -31.98 3.35 9.04
CA LEU A 104 -32.88 2.31 8.54
C LEU A 104 -33.37 1.38 9.64
N ILE A 105 -32.45 0.90 10.47
CA ILE A 105 -32.78 0.02 11.60
C ILE A 105 -33.71 0.75 12.59
N LYS A 106 -33.45 2.04 12.84
CA LYS A 106 -34.28 2.85 13.73
C LYS A 106 -35.71 2.99 13.20
N ILE A 107 -35.88 3.34 11.93
CA ILE A 107 -37.19 3.47 11.28
C ILE A 107 -37.97 2.15 11.35
N ILE A 108 -37.29 1.03 11.05
CA ILE A 108 -37.93 -0.29 11.12
C ILE A 108 -38.36 -0.59 12.55
N LYS A 109 -37.51 -0.35 13.56
CA LYS A 109 -37.89 -0.57 14.96
C LYS A 109 -39.08 0.29 15.39
N ASP A 110 -39.07 1.58 15.04
CA ASP A 110 -40.12 2.53 15.40
C ASP A 110 -41.50 2.15 14.79
N GLU A 111 -41.53 1.42 13.66
CA GLU A 111 -42.76 0.91 13.06
C GLU A 111 -43.19 -0.46 13.60
N TYR A 112 -42.27 -1.31 14.07
CA TYR A 112 -42.60 -2.61 14.67
C TYR A 112 -42.87 -2.56 16.19
N GLU A 113 -42.46 -1.48 16.89
CA GLU A 113 -42.74 -1.25 18.32
C GLU A 113 -43.99 -0.37 18.57
N LYS A 114 -44.79 -0.08 17.54
CA LYS A 114 -46.16 0.46 17.64
C LYS A 114 -47.19 -0.66 17.74
#